data_AF-A0A520F4I0-F1
#
_entry.id   AF-A0A520F4I0-F1
#
_cell.length_a   1.000
_cell.length_b   1.000
_cell.length_c   1.000
_cell.angle_alpha   90.00
_cell.angle_beta   90.00
_cell.angle_gamma   90.00
#
_symmetry.space_group_name_H-M   'P 1'
#
loop_
_entity.id
_entity.type
_entity.pdbx_description
1 polymer ?
#
loop_
_entity_poly.entity_id
_entity_poly.type
_entity_poly.pdbx_seq_one_letter_code
_entity_poly.pdbx_strand_id
1 'polypeptide(L)'
;MADEHPPPASAATAAAAALRDIADLIGKESQSATAVLPTEEGWTVEVEVIDDQRIPPSADMLALYEVVLDLDGEILSYRRTRRYRRGSALGVADEEPPDGRDEALHDDGGDGAR
;
A
#
# COMPACT_ATOMS: atom_id res chain seq x y z
N MET A 1 2.63 -7.97 40.31
CA MET A 1 1.98 -8.64 39.16
C MET A 1 2.60 -7.97 37.96
N ALA A 2 3.59 -8.63 37.33
CA ALA A 2 4.14 -8.11 36.10
C ALA A 2 3.02 -8.20 35.07
N ASP A 3 2.75 -7.07 34.43
CA ASP A 3 1.86 -6.96 33.31
C ASP A 3 2.50 -7.78 32.18
N GLU A 4 2.14 -9.07 32.12
CA GLU A 4 2.67 -10.02 31.14
C GLU A 4 1.90 -9.80 29.83
N HIS A 5 2.05 -8.60 29.26
CA HIS A 5 1.62 -8.36 27.90
C HIS A 5 2.48 -9.25 27.00
N PRO A 6 1.87 -10.07 26.13
CA PRO A 6 2.63 -10.82 25.15
C PRO A 6 3.50 -9.86 24.34
N PRO A 7 4.69 -10.30 23.87
CA PRO A 7 5.51 -9.47 23.01
C PRO A 7 4.66 -9.04 21.81
N PRO A 8 4.77 -7.77 21.37
CA PRO A 8 3.97 -7.27 20.26
C PRO A 8 4.14 -8.18 19.05
N ALA A 9 3.05 -8.34 18.30
CA ALA A 9 3.02 -9.18 17.11
C ALA A 9 4.23 -8.90 16.20
N SER A 10 4.85 -9.94 15.66
CA SER A 10 5.91 -9.76 14.67
C SER A 10 5.33 -9.17 13.37
N ALA A 11 6.16 -8.53 12.54
CA ALA A 11 5.72 -8.05 11.22
C ALA A 11 5.05 -9.16 10.38
N ALA A 12 5.59 -10.38 10.44
CA ALA A 12 5.00 -11.53 9.75
C ALA A 12 3.64 -11.93 10.33
N THR A 13 3.48 -11.88 11.65
CA THR A 13 2.21 -12.15 12.34
C THR A 13 1.18 -11.09 11.99
N ALA A 14 1.56 -9.80 12.01
CA ALA A 14 0.72 -8.68 11.64
C ALA A 14 0.24 -8.79 10.19
N ALA A 15 1.13 -9.09 9.25
CA ALA A 15 0.76 -9.31 7.85
C ALA A 15 -0.24 -10.47 7.68
N ALA A 16 -0.01 -11.58 8.38
CA ALA A 16 -0.89 -12.75 8.33
C ALA A 16 -2.29 -12.44 8.91
N ALA A 17 -2.35 -11.70 10.02
CA ALA A 17 -3.60 -11.26 10.63
C ALA A 17 -4.36 -10.30 9.69
N ALA A 18 -3.69 -9.25 9.18
CA ALA A 18 -4.29 -8.31 8.24
C ALA A 18 -4.86 -8.99 7.00
N LEU A 19 -4.13 -9.95 6.40
CA LEU A 19 -4.58 -10.69 5.22
C LEU A 19 -5.88 -11.47 5.49
N ARG A 20 -5.92 -12.20 6.60
CA ARG A 20 -7.08 -13.01 6.99
C ARG A 20 -8.28 -12.11 7.32
N ASP A 21 -8.08 -11.16 8.23
CA ASP A 21 -9.20 -10.45 8.85
C ASP A 21 -9.81 -9.42 7.89
N ILE A 22 -9.00 -8.81 7.00
CA ILE A 22 -9.57 -7.89 6.00
C ILE A 22 -10.45 -8.63 5.01
N ALA A 23 -10.08 -9.85 4.60
CA ALA A 23 -10.85 -10.67 3.67
C ALA A 23 -12.23 -11.01 4.25
N ASP A 24 -12.26 -11.38 5.54
CA ASP A 24 -13.49 -11.67 6.27
C ASP A 24 -14.39 -10.41 6.41
N LEU A 25 -13.80 -9.25 6.75
CA LEU A 25 -14.56 -8.01 6.93
C LEU A 25 -15.20 -7.48 5.65
N ILE A 26 -14.49 -7.53 4.53
CA ILE A 26 -14.98 -6.96 3.26
C ILE A 26 -15.68 -7.99 2.36
N GLY A 27 -15.60 -9.28 2.70
CA GLY A 27 -16.15 -10.38 1.92
C GLY A 27 -15.48 -10.56 0.57
N LYS A 28 -14.16 -10.34 0.48
CA LYS A 28 -13.38 -10.44 -0.77
C LYS A 28 -12.06 -11.16 -0.55
N GLU A 29 -11.53 -11.72 -1.63
CA GLU A 29 -10.25 -12.43 -1.60
C GLU A 29 -9.07 -11.44 -1.47
N SER A 30 -8.33 -11.56 -0.36
CA SER A 30 -7.02 -10.93 -0.19
C SER A 30 -5.96 -11.68 -0.98
N GLN A 31 -5.08 -10.96 -1.68
CA GLN A 31 -4.02 -11.56 -2.49
C GLN A 31 -2.66 -11.57 -1.75
N SER A 32 -2.22 -10.42 -1.26
CA SER A 32 -0.88 -10.27 -0.68
C SER A 32 -0.74 -8.99 0.15
N ALA A 33 0.16 -9.00 1.14
CA ALA A 33 0.60 -7.79 1.82
C ALA A 33 1.68 -7.10 0.97
N THR A 34 1.51 -5.82 0.68
CA THR A 34 2.44 -5.00 -0.13
C THR A 34 3.36 -4.14 0.75
N ALA A 35 2.94 -3.84 1.98
CA ALA A 35 3.75 -3.15 2.98
C ALA A 35 3.38 -3.58 4.40
N VAL A 36 4.36 -3.58 5.32
CA VAL A 36 4.18 -3.85 6.75
C VAL A 36 5.07 -2.89 7.52
N LEU A 37 4.47 -1.95 8.24
CA LEU A 37 5.18 -0.88 8.92
C LEU A 37 4.82 -0.87 10.41
N PRO A 38 5.80 -0.84 11.33
CA PRO A 38 5.53 -0.69 12.75
C PRO A 38 5.02 0.72 13.05
N THR A 39 4.15 0.84 14.04
CA THR A 39 3.69 2.12 14.61
C THR A 39 3.89 2.12 16.13
N GLU A 40 3.56 3.22 16.79
CA GLU A 40 3.62 3.28 18.26
C GLU A 40 2.55 2.38 18.93
N GLU A 41 1.44 2.12 18.24
CA GLU A 41 0.27 1.42 18.76
C GLU A 41 0.08 0.02 18.17
N GLY A 42 0.97 -0.42 17.26
CA GLY A 42 0.88 -1.71 16.58
C GLY A 42 1.49 -1.68 15.19
N TRP A 43 0.68 -1.94 14.17
CA TRP A 43 1.13 -2.12 12.79
C TRP A 43 0.19 -1.47 11.78
N THR A 44 0.76 -0.90 10.73
CA THR A 44 0.03 -0.56 9.50
C THR A 44 0.44 -1.53 8.41
N VAL A 45 -0.53 -2.22 7.83
CA VAL A 45 -0.34 -3.20 6.76
C VAL A 45 -1.09 -2.73 5.52
N GLU A 46 -0.42 -2.67 4.38
CA GLU A 46 -1.09 -2.50 3.09
C GLU A 46 -1.36 -3.88 2.48
N VAL A 47 -2.62 -4.14 2.12
CA VAL A 47 -3.09 -5.41 1.56
C VAL A 47 -3.72 -5.18 0.20
N GLU A 48 -3.26 -5.95 -0.79
CA GLU A 48 -3.89 -6.06 -2.10
C GLU A 48 -5.06 -7.06 -2.05
N VAL A 49 -6.21 -6.65 -2.57
CA VAL A 49 -7.46 -7.41 -2.59
C VAL A 49 -8.04 -7.42 -3.99
N ILE A 50 -8.66 -8.55 -4.40
CA ILE A 50 -9.47 -8.61 -5.62
C ILE A 50 -10.82 -7.93 -5.37
N ASP A 51 -11.00 -6.72 -5.90
CA ASP A 51 -12.22 -5.91 -5.73
C ASP A 51 -13.36 -6.40 -6.64
N ASP A 52 -13.04 -6.86 -7.85
CA ASP A 52 -13.98 -7.33 -8.88
C ASP A 52 -13.30 -8.37 -9.79
N GLN A 53 -13.81 -9.62 -9.81
CA GLN A 53 -13.30 -10.70 -10.64
C GLN A 53 -13.86 -10.63 -12.07
N ARG A 54 -13.01 -10.77 -13.10
CA ARG A 54 -13.40 -10.67 -14.52
C ARG A 54 -12.81 -11.78 -15.40
N ILE A 55 -13.36 -11.93 -16.60
CA ILE A 55 -12.86 -12.86 -17.63
C ILE A 55 -12.39 -12.05 -18.86
N PRO A 56 -11.12 -12.18 -19.28
CA PRO A 56 -10.06 -13.00 -18.67
C PRO A 56 -9.58 -12.44 -17.31
N PRO A 57 -8.94 -13.25 -16.42
CA PRO A 57 -8.47 -12.80 -15.11
C PRO A 57 -7.50 -11.62 -15.12
N SER A 58 -6.83 -11.36 -16.24
CA SER A 58 -6.02 -10.16 -16.45
C SER A 58 -6.84 -8.86 -16.43
N ALA A 59 -8.17 -8.96 -16.50
CA ALA A 59 -9.08 -7.82 -16.42
C ALA A 59 -9.61 -7.57 -14.98
N ASP A 60 -9.21 -8.37 -13.99
CA ASP A 60 -9.60 -8.17 -12.59
C ASP A 60 -9.30 -6.74 -12.11
N MET A 61 -10.19 -6.22 -11.27
CA MET A 61 -9.94 -4.99 -10.54
C MET A 61 -9.35 -5.33 -9.18
N LEU A 62 -8.18 -4.79 -8.89
CA LEU A 62 -7.50 -4.89 -7.61
C LEU A 62 -7.72 -3.61 -6.79
N ALA A 63 -7.61 -3.73 -5.48
CA ALA A 63 -7.69 -2.64 -4.52
C ALA A 63 -6.57 -2.76 -3.49
N LEU A 64 -6.00 -1.62 -3.08
CA LEU A 64 -5.11 -1.55 -1.92
C LEU A 64 -5.94 -1.11 -0.71
N TYR A 65 -5.77 -1.82 0.39
CA TYR A 65 -6.34 -1.49 1.68
C TYR A 65 -5.22 -1.23 2.67
N GLU A 66 -5.30 -0.12 3.37
CA GLU A 66 -4.50 0.11 4.56
C GLU A 66 -5.30 -0.44 5.74
N VAL A 67 -4.67 -1.32 6.52
CA VAL A 67 -5.23 -1.97 7.70
C VAL A 67 -4.34 -1.60 8.89
N VAL A 68 -4.95 -1.02 9.93
CA VAL A 68 -4.25 -0.69 11.17
C VAL A 68 -4.59 -1.76 12.19
N LEU A 69 -3.55 -2.37 12.75
CA LEU A 69 -3.62 -3.39 13.78
C LEU A 69 -3.07 -2.85 15.09
N ASP A 70 -3.58 -3.35 16.21
CA ASP A 70 -2.96 -3.15 17.52
C ASP A 70 -1.73 -4.06 17.73
N LEU A 71 -1.17 -4.04 18.95
CA LEU A 71 -0.01 -4.85 19.33
C LEU A 71 -0.31 -6.36 19.37
N ASP A 72 -1.57 -6.75 19.53
CA ASP A 72 -2.03 -8.13 19.55
C ASP A 72 -2.35 -8.66 18.14
N GLY A 73 -2.43 -7.75 17.15
CA GLY A 73 -2.69 -8.06 15.75
C GLY A 73 -4.17 -7.97 15.37
N GLU A 74 -5.01 -7.36 16.20
CA GLU A 74 -6.44 -7.17 15.94
C GLU A 74 -6.67 -5.89 15.12
N ILE A 75 -7.64 -5.93 14.19
CA ILE A 75 -7.96 -4.77 13.35
C ILE A 75 -8.60 -3.64 14.19
N LEU A 76 -7.91 -2.50 14.25
CA LEU A 76 -8.43 -1.24 14.77
C LEU A 76 -9.20 -0.45 13.71
N SER A 77 -8.67 -0.39 12.50
CA SER A 77 -9.32 0.30 11.39
C SER A 77 -8.85 -0.22 10.04
N TYR A 78 -9.63 0.05 8.99
CA TYR A 78 -9.22 -0.19 7.61
C TYR A 78 -9.80 0.84 6.66
N ARG A 79 -9.09 1.11 5.55
CA ARG A 79 -9.59 1.95 4.46
C ARG A 79 -9.04 1.49 3.12
N ARG A 80 -9.85 1.63 2.05
CA ARG A 80 -9.37 1.42 0.68
C ARG A 80 -8.67 2.68 0.19
N THR A 81 -7.38 2.58 -0.12
CA THR A 81 -6.55 3.71 -0.55
C THR A 81 -6.54 3.85 -2.07
N ARG A 82 -6.61 2.74 -2.82
CA ARG A 82 -6.54 2.75 -4.28
C ARG A 82 -7.31 1.61 -4.93
N ARG A 83 -7.65 1.79 -6.22
CA ARG A 83 -8.06 0.71 -7.13
C ARG A 83 -7.39 0.81 -8.49
N TYR A 84 -7.11 -0.32 -9.12
CA TYR A 84 -6.42 -0.41 -10.41
C TYR A 84 -6.73 -1.75 -11.08
N ARG A 85 -6.53 -1.82 -12.40
CA ARG A 85 -6.64 -3.09 -13.12
C ARG A 85 -5.37 -3.91 -12.94
N ARG A 86 -5.52 -5.24 -12.84
CA ARG A 86 -4.39 -6.17 -12.87
C ARG A 86 -3.49 -5.89 -14.08
N GLY A 87 -2.17 -5.83 -13.87
CA GLY A 87 -1.18 -5.51 -14.90
C GLY A 87 -0.97 -4.02 -15.18
N SER A 88 -1.66 -3.12 -14.46
CA SER A 88 -1.31 -1.69 -14.47
C SER A 88 -0.11 -1.44 -13.57
N ALA A 89 0.78 -0.51 -13.95
CA ALA A 89 1.83 -0.07 -13.03
C ALA A 89 1.19 0.57 -11.79
N LEU A 90 1.46 -0.02 -10.62
CA LEU A 90 1.20 0.62 -9.34
C LEU A 90 2.14 1.82 -9.25
N GLY A 91 1.65 3.02 -9.56
CA GLY A 91 2.41 4.25 -9.28
C GLY A 91 2.77 4.26 -7.79
N VAL A 92 4.07 4.33 -7.46
CA VAL A 92 4.56 4.35 -6.09
C VAL A 92 3.88 5.48 -5.32
N ALA A 93 3.21 5.14 -4.23
CA ALA A 93 2.45 6.06 -3.41
C ALA A 93 3.35 6.72 -2.35
N ASP A 94 4.46 7.33 -2.76
CA ASP A 94 5.22 8.34 -2.00
C ASP A 94 6.37 8.89 -2.87
N GLU A 95 6.08 9.31 -4.09
CA GLU A 95 7.03 10.12 -4.85
C GLU A 95 6.34 11.47 -5.03
N GLU A 96 6.60 12.40 -4.11
CA GLU A 96 6.45 13.82 -4.45
C GLU A 96 7.20 14.00 -5.77
N PRO A 97 6.55 14.44 -6.85
CA PRO A 97 7.25 14.64 -8.12
C PRO A 97 8.43 15.57 -7.84
N PRO A 98 9.64 15.29 -8.38
CA PRO A 98 10.74 16.23 -8.24
C PRO A 98 10.23 17.59 -8.72
N ASP A 99 10.32 18.61 -7.86
CA ASP A 99 9.95 19.98 -8.20
C ASP A 99 10.74 20.35 -9.45
N GLY A 100 10.07 20.28 -10.59
CA GLY A 100 10.66 20.43 -11.92
C GLY A 100 10.98 21.88 -12.23
N ARG A 101 11.64 22.57 -11.30
CA ARG A 101 12.11 23.95 -11.45
C ARG A 101 13.57 24.09 -11.05
N ASP A 102 14.42 23.26 -11.63
CA ASP A 102 15.79 23.68 -11.88
C ASP A 102 16.26 23.13 -13.22
N GLU A 103 17.01 23.97 -13.94
CA GLU A 103 17.70 23.72 -15.22
C GLU A 103 16.86 23.77 -16.52
N ALA A 104 16.50 24.99 -16.91
CA ALA A 104 16.70 25.43 -18.29
C ALA A 104 17.72 26.57 -18.32
N LEU A 105 18.94 26.26 -17.85
CA LEU A 105 20.16 27.01 -18.13
C LEU A 105 21.11 26.04 -18.84
N HIS A 106 21.14 26.11 -20.17
CA HIS A 106 22.37 26.03 -20.97
C HIS A 106 22.12 26.57 -22.37
N ASP A 107 22.51 27.83 -22.55
CA ASP A 107 23.56 28.30 -23.46
C ASP A 107 23.96 27.40 -24.66
N ASP A 108 23.75 27.90 -25.87
CA ASP A 108 24.81 28.36 -26.80
C ASP A 108 24.44 28.15 -28.28
N GLY A 109 24.90 29.07 -29.14
CA GLY A 109 25.10 28.81 -30.57
C GLY A 109 24.24 29.64 -31.52
N GLY A 110 24.78 30.78 -31.97
CA GLY A 110 24.14 31.69 -32.91
C GLY A 110 24.11 31.23 -34.37
N ASP A 111 23.44 32.04 -35.20
CA ASP A 111 23.79 32.22 -36.61
C ASP A 111 23.20 33.55 -37.10
N GLY A 112 23.98 34.27 -37.93
CA GLY A 112 23.69 35.64 -38.31
C GLY A 112 22.61 35.79 -39.38
N ALA A 113 22.08 37.02 -39.52
CA ALA A 113 21.94 37.67 -40.81
C ALA A 113 21.39 39.11 -40.67
N ARG A 114 22.10 40.02 -41.36
CA ARG A 114 21.76 41.37 -41.84
C ARG A 114 21.99 42.55 -40.90
#